data_AF-A0A4Q3AV00-F1
#
_entry.id   AF-A0A4Q3AV00-F1
#
_cell.length_a   1.000
_cell.length_b   1.000
_cell.length_c   1.000
_cell.angle_alpha   90.00
_cell.angle_beta   90.00
_cell.angle_gamma   90.00
#
_symmetry.space_group_name_H-M   'P 1'
#
loop_
_entity.id
_entity.type
_entity.pdbx_description
1 polymer ?
#
loop_
_entity_poly.entity_id
_entity_poly.type
_entity_poly.pdbx_seq_one_letter_code
_entity_poly.pdbx_strand_id
1 'polypeptide(L)'
;MAILKFRTYWEEDESVYRDVAIRHTQTFLELHEAILKSYEFDNKHKATFFRSNENWQRGREISLEKYDKEYKAEPLIMSEV
;
A
#
# COMPACT_ATOMS: atom_id res chain seq x y z
N MET A 1 7.54 16.84 14.05
CA MET A 1 6.86 16.28 12.86
C MET A 1 7.00 14.77 12.91
N ALA A 2 5.90 14.00 12.93
CA ALA A 2 5.99 12.54 13.03
C ALA A 2 6.39 11.91 11.70
N ILE A 3 7.34 10.97 11.74
CA ILE A 3 7.75 10.10 10.64
C ILE A 3 7.27 8.68 10.96
N LEU A 4 6.55 8.09 10.03
CA LEU A 4 6.10 6.71 10.08
C LEU A 4 7.11 5.85 9.33
N LYS A 5 7.53 4.74 9.94
CA LYS A 5 8.45 3.77 9.35
C LYS A 5 7.70 2.47 9.10
N PHE A 6 7.78 1.99 7.86
CA PHE A 6 7.18 0.75 7.42
C PHE A 6 8.27 -0.18 6.92
N ARG A 7 8.14 -1.46 7.24
CA ARG A 7 8.93 -2.52 6.62
C ARG A 7 8.02 -3.29 5.68
N THR A 8 8.43 -3.41 4.43
CA THR A 8 7.74 -4.23 3.43
C THR A 8 8.59 -5.46 3.13
N TYR A 9 7.94 -6.60 2.96
CA TYR A 9 8.56 -7.88 2.65
C TYR A 9 8.10 -8.34 1.27
N TRP A 10 8.97 -9.07 0.58
CA TRP A 10 8.57 -9.86 -0.57
C TRP A 10 7.87 -11.14 -0.09
N GLU A 11 6.69 -11.45 -0.62
CA GLU A 11 5.87 -12.57 -0.13
C GLU A 11 6.57 -13.93 -0.32
N GLU A 12 7.37 -14.09 -1.37
CA GLU A 12 8.06 -15.36 -1.66
C GLU A 12 9.40 -15.48 -0.91
N ASP A 13 9.95 -14.39 -0.38
CA ASP A 13 11.25 -14.37 0.28
C ASP A 13 11.32 -13.28 1.36
N GLU A 14 11.13 -13.70 2.62
CA GLU A 14 11.18 -12.81 3.79
C GLU A 14 12.57 -12.20 4.04
N SER A 15 13.64 -12.73 3.41
CA SER A 15 14.96 -12.13 3.49
C SER A 15 15.08 -10.86 2.65
N VAL A 16 14.19 -10.70 1.66
CA VAL A 16 14.09 -9.52 0.81
C VAL A 16 13.06 -8.57 1.42
N TYR A 17 13.57 -7.53 2.08
CA TYR A 17 12.74 -6.47 2.65
C TYR A 17 13.26 -5.08 2.29
N ARG A 18 12.41 -4.08 2.46
CA ARG A 18 12.74 -2.66 2.35
C ARG A 18 12.12 -1.90 3.50
N ASP A 19 12.90 -0.98 4.07
CA ASP A 19 12.40 -0.03 5.05
C ASP A 19 12.08 1.29 4.34
N VAL A 20 10.84 1.76 4.51
CA VAL A 20 10.34 3.00 3.90
C VAL A 20 9.89 3.93 5.02
N ALA A 21 10.31 5.19 4.92
CA ALA A 21 9.93 6.24 5.86
C ALA A 21 9.13 7.33 5.14
N ILE A 22 7.94 7.63 5.67
CA ILE A 22 7.06 8.69 5.16
C ILE A 22 6.62 9.62 6.29
N ARG A 23 6.23 10.85 5.95
CA ARG A 23 5.58 11.76 6.90
C ARG A 23 4.12 11.33 7.09
N HIS A 24 3.59 11.58 8.28
CA HIS A 24 2.17 11.33 8.59
C HIS A 24 1.17 12.16 7.76
N THR A 25 1.63 13.15 7.00
CA THR A 25 0.81 13.97 6.10
C THR A 25 0.85 13.50 4.64
N GLN A 26 1.65 12.48 4.34
CA GLN A 26 1.75 11.92 2.99
C GLN A 26 0.62 10.93 2.73
N THR A 27 0.20 10.85 1.48
CA THR A 27 -0.91 9.98 1.05
C THR A 27 -0.49 8.53 0.89
N PHE A 28 -1.46 7.64 0.74
CA PHE A 28 -1.20 6.24 0.38
C PHE A 28 -0.57 6.11 -1.01
N LEU A 29 -0.80 7.05 -1.92
CA LEU A 29 -0.13 7.08 -3.23
C LEU A 29 1.37 7.30 -3.07
N GLU A 30 1.77 8.27 -2.23
CA GLU A 30 3.20 8.52 -1.97
C GLU A 30 3.87 7.33 -1.27
N LEU A 31 3.15 6.64 -0.38
CA LEU A 31 3.62 5.38 0.20
C LEU A 31 3.82 4.30 -0.87
N HIS A 32 2.84 4.13 -1.77
CA HIS A 32 2.92 3.17 -2.87
C HIS A 32 4.12 3.43 -3.79
N GLU A 33 4.31 4.68 -4.22
CA GLU A 33 5.43 5.08 -5.07
C GLU A 33 6.79 4.88 -4.37
N ALA A 34 6.87 5.18 -3.07
CA ALA A 34 8.07 4.95 -2.29
C ALA A 34 8.42 3.46 -2.17
N ILE A 35 7.42 2.59 -2.03
CA ILE A 35 7.61 1.13 -2.04
C ILE A 35 8.12 0.69 -3.42
N LEU A 36 7.44 1.05 -4.51
CA LEU A 36 7.85 0.67 -5.87
C LEU A 36 9.30 1.10 -6.15
N LYS A 37 9.64 2.35 -5.82
CA LYS A 37 11.00 2.88 -5.99
C LYS A 37 12.04 2.09 -5.20
N SER A 38 11.70 1.61 -3.99
CA SER A 38 12.64 0.84 -3.16
C SER A 38 12.97 -0.55 -3.72
N TYR A 39 12.08 -1.10 -4.54
CA TYR A 39 12.25 -2.38 -5.25
C TYR A 39 12.60 -2.20 -6.73
N GLU A 40 12.74 -0.96 -7.22
CA GLU A 40 12.98 -0.63 -8.63
C GLU A 40 11.90 -1.19 -9.58
N PHE A 41 10.66 -1.28 -9.08
CA PHE A 41 9.51 -1.70 -9.89
C PHE A 41 8.95 -0.57 -10.74
N ASP A 42 8.30 -0.93 -11.85
CA ASP A 42 7.52 0.01 -12.63
C ASP A 42 6.18 0.35 -11.96
N ASN A 43 5.54 1.41 -12.44
CA ASN A 43 4.24 1.89 -11.95
C ASN A 43 3.11 1.63 -12.97
N LYS A 44 3.14 0.48 -13.65
CA LYS A 44 2.13 0.12 -14.67
C LYS A 44 1.09 -0.87 -14.15
N HIS A 45 1.35 -1.45 -12.98
CA HIS A 45 0.55 -2.51 -12.43
C HIS A 45 -0.52 -2.00 -11.47
N LYS A 46 -1.65 -2.71 -11.43
CA LYS A 46 -2.74 -2.43 -10.51
C LYS A 46 -2.29 -2.71 -9.07
N ALA A 47 -2.63 -1.82 -8.15
CA ALA A 47 -2.21 -1.93 -6.75
C ALA A 47 -3.34 -1.59 -5.78
N THR A 48 -3.30 -2.21 -4.60
CA THR A 48 -4.28 -1.98 -3.53
C THR A 48 -3.69 -2.34 -2.18
N PHE A 49 -3.93 -1.50 -1.17
CA PHE A 49 -3.74 -1.86 0.23
C PHE A 49 -5.05 -2.36 0.85
N PHE A 50 -4.94 -3.31 1.77
CA PHE A 50 -6.09 -3.81 2.52
C PHE A 50 -6.00 -3.35 3.97
N ARG A 51 -7.10 -2.81 4.49
CA ARG A 51 -7.26 -2.65 5.94
C ARG A 51 -7.55 -4.03 6.53
N SER A 52 -6.65 -4.55 7.36
CA SER A 52 -6.83 -5.79 8.09
C SER A 52 -7.47 -5.56 9.46
N ASN A 53 -8.03 -6.63 10.02
CA ASN A 53 -8.43 -6.70 11.43
C ASN A 53 -7.45 -7.57 12.23
N GLU A 54 -7.74 -7.81 13.51
CA GLU A 54 -6.92 -8.64 14.41
C GLU A 54 -6.73 -10.09 13.91
N ASN A 55 -7.65 -10.57 13.07
CA ASN A 55 -7.61 -11.91 12.47
C ASN A 55 -6.98 -11.91 11.06
N TRP A 56 -6.25 -10.86 10.66
CA TRP A 56 -5.61 -10.72 9.35
C TRP A 56 -6.58 -10.79 8.15
N GLN A 57 -7.87 -10.57 8.37
CA GLN A 57 -8.85 -10.64 7.29
C GLN A 57 -8.81 -9.38 6.44
N ARG A 58 -8.77 -9.54 5.12
CA ARG A 58 -8.84 -8.44 4.16
C ARG A 58 -10.21 -7.75 4.24
N GLY A 59 -10.21 -6.53 4.76
CA GLY A 59 -11.38 -5.67 4.88
C GLY A 59 -11.49 -4.70 3.71
N ARG A 60 -11.71 -3.41 4.02
CA ARG A 60 -11.83 -2.34 3.02
C ARG A 60 -10.52 -2.11 2.30
N GLU A 61 -10.63 -1.84 1.00
CA GLU A 61 -9.51 -1.59 0.11
C GLU A 61 -9.19 -0.10 -0.02
N ILE A 62 -7.91 0.21 -0.17
CA ILE A 62 -7.37 1.50 -0.56
C ILE A 62 -6.63 1.26 -1.89
N SER A 63 -7.30 1.55 -3.00
CA SER A 63 -6.88 1.17 -4.35
C SER A 63 -6.26 2.35 -5.09
N LEU A 64 -5.31 2.06 -5.99
CA LEU A 64 -4.69 3.10 -6.83
C LEU A 64 -5.73 3.78 -7.73
N GLU A 65 -6.65 2.99 -8.27
CA GLU A 65 -7.81 3.43 -9.04
C GLU A 65 -8.96 2.43 -8.86
N LYS A 66 -10.17 2.78 -9.32
CA LYS A 66 -11.32 1.88 -9.27
C LYS A 66 -11.23 0.85 -10.39
N TYR A 67 -11.00 -0.40 -10.02
CA TYR A 67 -11.02 -1.54 -10.94
C TYR A 67 -12.40 -2.15 -11.09
N ASP A 68 -12.65 -2.75 -12.25
CA ASP A 68 -13.83 -3.59 -12.51
C ASP A 68 -13.70 -4.94 -11.79
N LYS A 69 -14.09 -4.95 -10.51
CA LYS A 69 -14.15 -6.13 -9.64
C LYS A 69 -15.16 -5.91 -8.52
N GLU A 70 -15.58 -7.00 -7.89
CA GLU A 70 -16.45 -6.93 -6.72
C GLU A 70 -15.64 -6.50 -5.49
N TYR A 71 -16.12 -5.45 -4.81
CA TYR A 71 -15.53 -5.00 -3.55
C TYR A 71 -16.48 -5.30 -2.39
N LYS A 72 -15.92 -5.65 -1.22
CA LYS A 72 -16.69 -5.78 0.02
C LYS A 72 -17.33 -4.47 0.48
N ALA A 73 -16.70 -3.34 0.15
CA ALA A 73 -17.17 -1.97 0.39
C ALA A 73 -16.49 -1.05 -0.63
N GLU A 74 -17.05 0.14 -0.90
CA GLU A 74 -16.45 1.07 -1.85
C GLU A 74 -14.99 1.37 -1.51
N PRO A 75 -14.05 1.19 -2.46
CA PRO A 75 -12.64 1.40 -2.21
C PRO A 75 -12.36 2.89 -1.95
N LEU A 76 -11.37 3.15 -1.11
CA LEU A 76 -10.76 4.48 -1.02
C LEU A 76 -9.73 4.62 -2.15
N ILE A 77 -9.53 5.82 -2.67
CA ILE A 77 -8.52 6.07 -3.70
C ILE A 77 -7.23 6.56 -3.05
N MET A 78 -6.10 5.94 -3.36
CA MET A 78 -4.80 6.23 -2.74
C MET A 78 -4.38 7.70 -2.79
N SER A 79 -4.81 8.46 -3.81
CA SER A 79 -4.50 9.89 -3.95
C SER A 79 -5.35 10.79 -3.04
N GLU A 80 -6.42 10.27 -2.45
CA GLU A 80 -7.40 11.03 -1.65
C GLU A 80 -7.27 10.78 -0.14
N VAL A 81 -6.42 9.83 0.27
CA VAL A 81 -6.24 9.41 1.68
C VAL A 81 -4.78 9.31 2.11
#